data_AF-A0A521THQ6-F1
#
_entry.id   AF-A0A521THQ6-F1
#
_cell.length_a   1.000
_cell.length_b   1.000
_cell.length_c   1.000
_cell.angle_alpha   90.00
_cell.angle_beta   90.00
_cell.angle_gamma   90.00
#
_symmetry.space_group_name_H-M   'P 1'
#
loop_
_entity.id
_entity.type
_entity.pdbx_description
1 polymer ?
#
loop_
_entity_poly.entity_id
_entity_poly.type
_entity_poly.pdbx_seq_one_letter_code
_entity_poly.pdbx_strand_id
1 'polypeptide(L)'
;MTTNKFLSRRALLGGAAVTGSALALQACGDDVGPVVPNPDIPPLNNLLAAEYGAIAAYSAGIPILEMPPTGDPLAANGPALGVIARAWQTQHREHAAQLAATVTAIGGTPVAESSITFTAPTGFTPSVRNVMVLACNAEKAAAIAYNQAVKTMTAASSRYIAANIEGAETQHFVILYTLLKQVVAPNPASLISMINEIAPKAFVVNVGTATNGLSSIADFTYTA
;
A
#
# COMPACT_ATOMS: atom_id res chain seq x y z
N MET A 1 9.50 45.61 -18.67
CA MET A 1 10.75 44.84 -18.93
C MET A 1 11.30 44.48 -17.56
N THR A 2 11.41 43.23 -17.12
CA THR A 2 12.12 42.11 -17.77
C THR A 2 11.60 40.75 -17.24
N THR A 3 11.22 39.87 -18.17
CA THR A 3 11.33 38.39 -18.20
C THR A 3 10.80 37.47 -17.08
N ASN A 4 9.82 36.66 -17.50
CA ASN A 4 9.33 35.40 -16.93
C ASN A 4 10.42 34.37 -16.56
N LYS A 5 10.17 33.60 -15.50
CA LYS A 5 10.58 32.18 -15.40
C LYS A 5 9.39 31.34 -14.90
N PHE A 6 8.60 30.82 -15.85
CA PHE A 6 7.85 29.58 -15.65
C PHE A 6 8.82 28.40 -15.74
N LEU A 7 9.15 27.75 -14.63
CA LEU A 7 9.86 26.46 -14.55
C LEU A 7 9.50 25.85 -13.18
N SER A 8 9.12 24.59 -12.97
CA SER A 8 8.95 23.44 -13.85
C SER A 8 8.04 22.45 -13.09
N ARG A 9 6.89 22.10 -13.68
CA ARG A 9 6.02 21.02 -13.19
C ARG A 9 6.65 19.67 -13.55
N ARG A 10 7.70 19.24 -12.85
CA ARG A 10 8.31 17.89 -12.92
C ARG A 10 9.36 17.75 -11.83
N ALA A 11 8.89 17.56 -10.59
CA ALA A 11 9.74 17.16 -9.47
C ALA A 11 8.87 16.57 -8.36
N LEU A 12 8.15 15.48 -8.67
CA LEU A 12 7.67 14.53 -7.67
C LEU A 12 7.33 13.18 -8.35
N LEU A 13 8.36 12.58 -8.94
CA LEU A 13 8.40 11.17 -9.34
C LEU A 13 9.73 10.65 -8.79
N GLY A 14 9.73 10.27 -7.53
CA GLY A 14 10.85 9.61 -6.87
C GLY A 14 10.37 8.24 -6.42
N GLY A 15 10.57 7.24 -7.27
CA GLY A 15 10.20 5.84 -7.04
C GLY A 15 9.55 5.22 -8.28
N ALA A 16 10.29 4.32 -8.95
CA ALA A 16 9.93 3.54 -10.15
C ALA A 16 9.92 4.29 -11.50
N ALA A 17 11.12 4.50 -12.07
CA ALA A 17 11.28 4.53 -13.52
C ALA A 17 11.55 3.10 -14.01
N VAL A 18 10.50 2.37 -14.42
CA VAL A 18 10.67 1.09 -15.10
C VAL A 18 10.90 1.38 -16.59
N THR A 19 12.15 1.23 -17.03
CA THR A 19 12.49 1.22 -18.46
C THR A 19 11.86 -0.02 -19.10
N GLY A 20 10.95 0.18 -20.04
CA GLY A 20 10.31 -0.89 -20.80
C GLY A 20 11.32 -1.64 -21.66
N SER A 21 11.51 -2.92 -21.37
CA SER A 21 12.25 -3.84 -22.26
C SER A 21 11.27 -4.42 -23.28
N ALA A 22 11.50 -4.15 -24.56
CA ALA A 22 10.80 -4.80 -25.66
C ALA A 22 11.30 -6.25 -25.80
N LEU A 23 10.40 -7.23 -25.69
CA LEU A 23 10.68 -8.62 -26.02
C LEU A 23 10.51 -8.81 -27.53
N ALA A 24 11.59 -9.14 -28.24
CA ALA A 24 11.51 -9.66 -29.61
C ALA A 24 11.36 -11.19 -29.54
N LEU A 25 10.18 -11.70 -29.90
CA LEU A 25 9.93 -13.13 -30.02
C LEU A 25 9.93 -13.50 -31.51
N GLN A 26 10.96 -14.23 -31.94
CA GLN A 26 11.00 -14.86 -33.26
C GLN A 26 10.19 -16.16 -33.18
N ALA A 27 9.02 -16.22 -33.83
CA ALA A 27 8.18 -17.42 -33.89
C ALA A 27 8.12 -17.96 -35.33
N CYS A 28 8.47 -19.23 -35.49
CA CYS A 28 8.11 -20.05 -36.66
C CYS A 28 6.93 -20.93 -36.27
N GLY A 29 5.88 -20.94 -37.10
CA GLY A 29 4.92 -22.05 -37.19
C GLY A 29 3.61 -21.89 -36.42
N ASP A 30 2.52 -21.95 -37.19
CA ASP A 30 1.09 -22.09 -36.90
C ASP A 30 0.34 -20.87 -36.35
N ASP A 31 -0.64 -20.43 -37.15
CA ASP A 31 -1.52 -19.26 -37.00
C ASP A 31 -2.42 -19.35 -35.75
N VAL A 32 -1.83 -19.22 -34.57
CA VAL A 32 -2.51 -18.65 -33.41
C VAL A 32 -2.49 -17.14 -33.58
N GLY A 33 -3.66 -16.54 -33.83
CA GLY A 33 -3.81 -15.09 -33.81
C GLY A 33 -3.17 -14.48 -32.55
N PRO A 34 -2.67 -13.25 -32.60
CA PRO A 34 -1.88 -12.68 -31.51
C PRO A 34 -2.66 -12.79 -30.20
N VAL A 35 -2.06 -13.47 -29.21
CA VAL A 35 -2.56 -13.44 -27.83
C VAL A 35 -2.51 -11.98 -27.40
N VAL A 36 -3.66 -11.31 -27.37
CA VAL A 36 -3.76 -9.94 -26.86
C VAL A 36 -3.51 -10.02 -25.35
N PRO A 37 -2.43 -9.43 -24.83
CA PRO A 37 -2.15 -9.47 -23.40
C PRO A 37 -3.32 -8.84 -22.64
N ASN A 38 -3.74 -9.46 -21.54
CA ASN A 38 -4.81 -8.90 -20.72
C ASN A 38 -4.40 -7.48 -20.26
N PRO A 39 -5.19 -6.44 -20.58
CA PRO A 39 -4.83 -5.04 -20.31
C PRO A 39 -4.75 -4.71 -18.81
N ASP A 40 -5.26 -5.59 -17.94
CA ASP A 40 -5.20 -5.43 -16.49
C ASP A 40 -3.87 -5.89 -15.89
N ILE A 41 -3.03 -6.63 -16.64
CA ILE A 41 -1.73 -7.12 -16.14
C ILE A 41 -0.80 -5.96 -15.74
N PRO A 42 -0.56 -4.92 -16.58
CA PRO A 42 0.32 -3.81 -16.19
C PRO A 42 -0.14 -3.06 -14.93
N PRO A 43 -1.40 -2.61 -14.78
CA PRO A 43 -1.82 -1.92 -13.55
C PRO A 43 -1.76 -2.84 -12.32
N LEU A 44 -2.07 -4.13 -12.43
CA LEU A 44 -1.92 -5.08 -11.32
C LEU A 44 -0.46 -5.25 -10.89
N ASN A 45 0.48 -5.35 -11.84
CA ASN A 45 1.90 -5.44 -11.52
C ASN A 45 2.45 -4.13 -10.91
N ASN A 46 1.94 -2.97 -11.32
CA ASN A 46 2.30 -1.70 -10.69
C ASN A 46 1.83 -1.63 -9.23
N LEU A 47 0.62 -2.12 -8.94
CA LEU A 47 0.12 -2.22 -7.56
C LEU A 47 0.93 -3.24 -6.75
N LEU A 48 1.28 -4.38 -7.34
CA LEU A 48 2.12 -5.39 -6.68
C LEU A 48 3.51 -4.84 -6.32
N ALA A 49 4.11 -4.07 -7.21
CA ALA A 49 5.36 -3.37 -6.92
C ALA A 49 5.20 -2.35 -5.78
N ALA A 50 4.07 -1.66 -5.70
CA ALA A 50 3.77 -0.74 -4.60
C ALA A 50 3.64 -1.48 -3.26
N GLU A 51 2.97 -2.64 -3.21
CA GLU A 51 2.88 -3.48 -2.00
C GLU A 51 4.25 -3.94 -1.50
N TYR A 52 5.12 -4.42 -2.40
CA TYR A 52 6.50 -4.75 -2.03
C TYR A 52 7.29 -3.52 -1.54
N GLY A 53 7.02 -2.35 -2.13
CA GLY A 53 7.59 -1.09 -1.66
C GLY A 53 7.16 -0.75 -0.23
N ALA A 54 5.88 -0.92 0.08
CA ALA A 54 5.33 -0.72 1.43
C ALA A 54 5.94 -1.72 2.41
N ILE A 55 5.96 -3.01 2.08
CA ILE A 55 6.62 -4.07 2.84
C ILE A 55 8.07 -3.70 3.20
N ALA A 56 8.84 -3.22 2.23
CA ALA A 56 10.23 -2.84 2.42
C ALA A 56 10.36 -1.59 3.30
N ALA A 57 9.47 -0.60 3.14
CA ALA A 57 9.41 0.59 4.01
C ALA A 57 9.08 0.24 5.46
N TYR A 58 8.08 -0.63 5.69
CA TYR A 58 7.77 -1.15 7.03
C TYR A 58 8.94 -1.93 7.62
N SER A 59 9.61 -2.77 6.82
CA SER A 59 10.79 -3.51 7.27
C SER A 59 11.90 -2.57 7.75
N ALA A 60 12.09 -1.43 7.10
CA ALA A 60 13.06 -0.42 7.51
C ALA A 60 12.60 0.41 8.71
N GLY A 61 11.30 0.66 8.84
CA GLY A 61 10.72 1.51 9.89
C GLY A 61 10.51 0.81 11.24
N ILE A 62 10.12 -0.47 11.24
CA ILE A 62 9.79 -1.23 12.46
C ILE A 62 10.96 -1.22 13.47
N PRO A 63 12.23 -1.48 13.10
CA PRO A 63 13.33 -1.44 14.06
C PRO A 63 13.52 -0.08 14.74
N ILE A 64 13.23 1.02 14.03
CA ILE A 64 13.28 2.39 14.56
C ILE A 64 12.14 2.63 15.55
N LEU A 65 10.97 2.03 15.33
CA LEU A 65 9.84 2.10 16.27
C LEU A 65 10.11 1.28 17.54
N GLU A 66 10.68 0.08 17.38
CA GLU A 66 10.98 -0.81 18.51
C GLU A 66 12.15 -0.32 19.36
N MET A 67 13.13 0.32 18.73
CA MET A 67 14.29 0.93 19.40
C MET A 67 14.50 2.36 18.90
N PRO A 68 13.68 3.31 19.36
CA PRO A 68 13.81 4.71 18.99
C PRO A 68 15.18 5.29 19.40
N PRO A 69 15.74 6.24 18.63
CA PRO A 69 16.97 6.92 19.02
C PRO A 69 16.84 7.59 20.40
N THR A 70 17.93 7.59 21.17
CA THR A 70 17.98 8.25 22.48
C THR A 70 17.55 9.71 22.38
N GLY A 71 16.59 10.11 23.23
CA GLY A 71 16.04 11.47 23.24
C GLY A 71 14.88 11.70 22.28
N ASP A 72 14.40 10.67 21.57
CA ASP A 72 13.17 10.78 20.78
C ASP A 72 11.96 11.07 21.72
N PRO A 73 11.24 12.19 21.51
CA PRO A 73 10.14 12.59 22.38
C PRO A 73 8.95 11.62 22.35
N LEU A 74 8.86 10.75 21.34
CA LEU A 74 7.80 9.75 21.18
C LEU A 74 8.30 8.32 21.47
N ALA A 75 9.48 8.16 22.08
CA ALA A 75 10.08 6.85 22.33
C ALA A 75 9.14 5.89 23.09
N ALA A 76 8.38 6.41 24.06
CA ALA A 76 7.43 5.62 24.85
C ALA A 76 6.28 5.04 24.02
N ASN A 77 5.94 5.65 22.87
CA ASN A 77 4.91 5.16 21.95
C ASN A 77 5.46 4.17 20.92
N GLY A 78 6.77 4.19 20.69
CA GLY A 78 7.45 3.39 19.66
C GLY A 78 7.07 1.91 19.68
N PRO A 79 7.21 1.18 20.81
CA PRO A 79 6.89 -0.24 20.87
C PRO A 79 5.45 -0.60 20.47
N ALA A 80 4.46 0.18 20.93
CA ALA A 80 3.06 -0.04 20.57
C ALA A 80 2.81 0.25 19.08
N LEU A 81 3.40 1.31 18.54
CA LEU A 81 3.34 1.62 17.10
C LEU A 81 4.06 0.55 16.27
N GLY A 82 5.11 -0.06 16.80
CA GLY A 82 5.81 -1.19 16.17
C GLY A 82 4.92 -2.42 16.00
N VAL A 83 4.05 -2.70 16.98
CA VAL A 83 3.04 -3.78 16.87
C VAL A 83 2.07 -3.51 15.73
N ILE A 84 1.56 -2.27 15.62
CA ILE A 84 0.68 -1.84 14.51
C ILE A 84 1.39 -1.95 13.17
N ALA A 85 2.61 -1.43 13.08
CA ALA A 85 3.42 -1.50 11.88
C ALA A 85 3.68 -2.94 11.40
N ARG A 86 3.86 -3.91 12.33
CA ARG A 86 3.94 -5.34 11.98
C ARG A 86 2.62 -5.89 11.45
N ALA A 87 1.51 -5.54 12.07
CA ALA A 87 0.19 -6.00 11.62
C ALA A 87 -0.09 -5.51 10.18
N TRP A 88 0.17 -4.23 9.90
CA TRP A 88 -0.01 -3.67 8.56
C TRP A 88 1.01 -4.22 7.55
N GLN A 89 2.25 -4.47 7.96
CA GLN A 89 3.20 -5.19 7.11
C GLN A 89 2.67 -6.56 6.69
N THR A 90 2.06 -7.31 7.61
CA THR A 90 1.41 -8.59 7.28
C THR A 90 0.28 -8.39 6.28
N GLN A 91 -0.55 -7.36 6.44
CA GLN A 91 -1.62 -7.05 5.48
C GLN A 91 -1.07 -6.74 4.08
N HIS A 92 0.00 -5.95 3.95
CA HIS A 92 0.64 -5.73 2.64
C HIS A 92 1.17 -7.03 2.01
N ARG A 93 1.64 -8.00 2.80
CA ARG A 93 2.04 -9.33 2.29
C ARG A 93 0.85 -10.11 1.77
N GLU A 94 -0.29 -10.03 2.45
CA GLU A 94 -1.54 -10.63 1.99
C GLU A 94 -2.02 -9.96 0.70
N HIS A 95 -1.95 -8.63 0.60
CA HIS A 95 -2.27 -7.86 -0.61
C HIS A 95 -1.38 -8.27 -1.79
N ALA A 96 -0.05 -8.30 -1.58
CA ALA A 96 0.91 -8.72 -2.58
C ALA A 96 0.63 -10.15 -3.08
N ALA A 97 0.33 -11.08 -2.17
CA ALA A 97 -0.02 -12.45 -2.53
C ALA A 97 -1.29 -12.52 -3.39
N GLN A 98 -2.34 -11.75 -3.04
CA GLN A 98 -3.58 -11.69 -3.82
C GLN A 98 -3.35 -11.11 -5.22
N LEU A 99 -2.57 -10.04 -5.34
CA LEU A 99 -2.24 -9.43 -6.62
C LEU A 99 -1.40 -10.37 -7.50
N ALA A 100 -0.37 -11.01 -6.93
CA ALA A 100 0.47 -11.96 -7.66
C ALA A 100 -0.33 -13.16 -8.17
N ALA A 101 -1.24 -13.70 -7.35
CA ALA A 101 -2.16 -14.75 -7.76
C ALA A 101 -3.08 -14.27 -8.89
N THR A 102 -3.59 -13.04 -8.81
CA THR A 102 -4.46 -12.45 -9.84
C THR A 102 -3.73 -12.28 -11.17
N VAL A 103 -2.51 -11.72 -11.15
CA VAL A 103 -1.67 -11.56 -12.34
C VAL A 103 -1.41 -12.93 -13.00
N THR A 104 -1.07 -13.94 -12.20
CA THR A 104 -0.85 -15.31 -12.69
C THR A 104 -2.11 -15.89 -13.32
N ALA A 105 -3.27 -15.73 -12.67
CA ALA A 105 -4.55 -16.27 -13.13
C ALA A 105 -5.00 -15.69 -14.48
N ILE A 106 -4.62 -14.45 -14.79
CA ILE A 106 -4.94 -13.79 -16.07
C ILE A 106 -3.82 -13.94 -17.12
N GLY A 107 -2.86 -14.84 -16.89
CA GLY A 107 -1.80 -15.18 -17.84
C GLY A 107 -0.60 -14.23 -17.85
N GLY A 108 -0.46 -13.38 -16.82
CA GLY A 108 0.69 -12.51 -16.65
C GLY A 108 1.78 -13.10 -15.76
N THR A 109 2.96 -12.48 -15.79
CA THR A 109 4.05 -12.79 -14.85
C THR A 109 4.05 -11.74 -13.73
N PRO A 110 3.89 -12.14 -12.45
CA PRO A 110 3.99 -11.21 -11.33
C PRO A 110 5.38 -10.58 -11.24
N VAL A 111 5.46 -9.29 -10.92
CA VAL A 111 6.73 -8.65 -10.57
C VAL A 111 7.31 -9.32 -9.32
N ALA A 112 8.64 -9.50 -9.30
CA ALA A 112 9.32 -10.15 -8.18
C ALA A 112 9.61 -9.16 -7.04
N GLU A 113 9.39 -9.57 -5.79
CA GLU A 113 9.72 -8.76 -4.60
C GLU A 113 11.18 -8.32 -4.60
N SER A 114 12.09 -9.20 -5.02
CA SER A 114 13.53 -8.94 -5.12
C SER A 114 13.92 -7.82 -6.08
N SER A 115 13.00 -7.39 -6.96
CA SER A 115 13.22 -6.24 -7.84
C SER A 115 12.97 -4.88 -7.15
N ILE A 116 12.43 -4.90 -5.94
CA ILE A 116 12.04 -3.70 -5.19
C ILE A 116 12.99 -3.50 -4.01
N THR A 117 13.64 -2.33 -3.98
CA THR A 117 14.54 -1.93 -2.90
C THR A 117 14.02 -0.67 -2.24
N PHE A 118 13.94 -0.68 -0.90
CA PHE A 118 13.62 0.53 -0.16
C PHE A 118 14.80 1.51 -0.16
N THR A 119 14.50 2.76 -0.53
CA THR A 119 15.42 3.89 -0.33
C THR A 119 14.70 4.91 0.54
N ALA A 120 15.30 5.29 1.66
CA ALA A 120 14.74 6.33 2.50
C ALA A 120 14.63 7.66 1.73
N PRO A 121 13.52 8.41 1.86
CA PRO A 121 13.38 9.68 1.17
C PRO A 121 14.42 10.70 1.66
N THR A 122 14.78 11.64 0.79
CA THR A 122 15.73 12.70 1.12
C THR A 122 15.31 13.44 2.39
N GLY A 123 16.24 13.60 3.34
CA GLY A 123 15.99 14.27 4.62
C GLY A 123 15.36 13.38 5.69
N PHE A 124 15.11 12.10 5.42
CA PHE A 124 14.68 11.17 6.46
C PHE A 124 15.77 11.05 7.55
N THR A 125 15.39 11.33 8.78
CA THR A 125 16.20 11.09 9.97
C THR A 125 15.43 10.10 10.86
N PRO A 126 16.06 9.02 11.36
CA PRO A 126 15.39 8.06 12.24
C PRO A 126 14.74 8.74 13.44
N SER A 127 13.43 8.54 13.59
CA SER A 127 12.63 8.87 14.78
C SER A 127 11.26 8.23 14.63
N VAL A 128 10.54 8.03 15.73
CA VAL A 128 9.16 7.52 15.72
C VAL A 128 8.27 8.39 14.84
N ARG A 129 8.37 9.72 14.98
CA ARG A 129 7.59 10.67 14.17
C ARG A 129 7.87 10.52 12.68
N ASN A 130 9.14 10.44 12.28
CA ASN A 130 9.49 10.37 10.86
C ASN A 130 9.11 9.02 10.24
N VAL A 131 9.15 7.92 11.00
CA VAL A 131 8.60 6.64 10.54
C VAL A 131 7.09 6.73 10.34
N MET A 132 6.35 7.35 11.27
CA MET A 132 4.91 7.55 11.09
C MET A 132 4.59 8.44 9.88
N VAL A 133 5.36 9.50 9.64
CA VAL A 133 5.20 10.36 8.45
C VAL A 133 5.51 9.59 7.16
N LEU A 134 6.57 8.78 7.16
CA LEU A 134 6.92 7.92 6.02
C LEU A 134 5.76 6.96 5.69
N ALA A 135 5.29 6.21 6.68
CA ALA A 135 4.17 5.28 6.52
C ALA A 135 2.92 6.04 6.04
N CYS A 136 2.54 7.15 6.70
CA CYS A 136 1.33 7.90 6.36
C CYS A 136 1.31 8.38 4.90
N ASN A 137 2.46 8.82 4.40
CA ASN A 137 2.59 9.24 3.01
C ASN A 137 2.56 8.05 2.04
N ALA A 138 3.14 6.90 2.42
CA ALA A 138 3.09 5.67 1.64
C ALA A 138 1.65 5.17 1.52
N GLU A 139 0.91 5.04 2.62
CA GLU A 139 -0.50 4.61 2.62
C GLU A 139 -1.40 5.51 1.77
N LYS A 140 -1.21 6.83 1.89
CA LYS A 140 -1.92 7.81 1.06
C LYS A 140 -1.61 7.60 -0.43
N ALA A 141 -0.34 7.38 -0.77
CA ALA A 141 0.07 7.17 -2.15
C ALA A 141 -0.48 5.85 -2.71
N ALA A 142 -0.48 4.77 -1.91
CA ALA A 142 -1.06 3.49 -2.25
C ALA A 142 -2.58 3.62 -2.49
N ALA A 143 -3.33 4.21 -1.56
CA ALA A 143 -4.77 4.45 -1.72
C ALA A 143 -5.09 5.23 -3.01
N ILE A 144 -4.31 6.27 -3.32
CA ILE A 144 -4.46 7.01 -4.59
C ILE A 144 -4.15 6.12 -5.80
N ALA A 145 -3.07 5.33 -5.76
CA ALA A 145 -2.66 4.47 -6.86
C ALA A 145 -3.73 3.40 -7.17
N TYR A 146 -4.26 2.74 -6.13
CA TYR A 146 -5.39 1.81 -6.27
C TYR A 146 -6.61 2.49 -6.91
N ASN A 147 -7.00 3.67 -6.41
CA ASN A 147 -8.12 4.41 -6.97
C ASN A 147 -7.95 4.72 -8.46
N GLN A 148 -6.73 5.07 -8.90
CA GLN A 148 -6.45 5.29 -10.32
C GLN A 148 -6.46 3.99 -11.12
N ALA A 149 -5.91 2.91 -10.57
CA ALA A 149 -5.88 1.61 -11.23
C ALA A 149 -7.30 1.07 -11.49
N VAL A 150 -8.19 1.17 -10.50
CA VAL A 150 -9.61 0.78 -10.63
C VAL A 150 -10.30 1.44 -11.83
N LYS A 151 -9.98 2.70 -12.15
CA LYS A 151 -10.55 3.43 -13.31
C LYS A 151 -10.10 2.88 -14.65
N THR A 152 -8.96 2.21 -14.69
CA THR A 152 -8.33 1.73 -15.93
C THR A 152 -8.53 0.24 -16.17
N MET A 153 -8.84 -0.53 -15.13
CA MET A 153 -9.05 -1.98 -15.21
C MET A 153 -10.36 -2.33 -15.91
N THR A 154 -10.29 -3.34 -16.77
CA THR A 154 -11.37 -3.81 -17.63
C THR A 154 -12.18 -4.94 -17.00
N ALA A 155 -11.54 -5.86 -16.27
CA ALA A 155 -12.24 -6.97 -15.62
C ALA A 155 -12.83 -6.55 -14.27
N ALA A 156 -14.05 -7.03 -13.99
CA ALA A 156 -14.72 -6.77 -12.71
C ALA A 156 -13.95 -7.37 -11.52
N SER A 157 -13.33 -8.53 -11.71
CA SER A 157 -12.49 -9.19 -10.69
C SER A 157 -11.24 -8.37 -10.35
N SER A 158 -10.53 -7.84 -11.35
CA SER A 158 -9.37 -6.96 -11.14
C SER A 158 -9.77 -5.70 -10.36
N ARG A 159 -10.86 -5.03 -10.80
CA ARG A 159 -11.39 -3.85 -10.09
C ARG A 159 -11.80 -4.17 -8.67
N TYR A 160 -12.42 -5.33 -8.44
CA TYR A 160 -12.85 -5.75 -7.11
C TYR A 160 -11.65 -5.88 -6.17
N ILE A 161 -10.61 -6.62 -6.58
CA ILE A 161 -9.41 -6.81 -5.75
C ILE A 161 -8.71 -5.47 -5.49
N ALA A 162 -8.55 -4.64 -6.52
CA ALA A 162 -7.95 -3.31 -6.38
C ALA A 162 -8.75 -2.40 -5.44
N ALA A 163 -10.08 -2.34 -5.56
CA ALA A 163 -10.92 -1.53 -4.68
C ALA A 163 -10.95 -2.07 -3.24
N ASN A 164 -10.94 -3.39 -3.06
CA ASN A 164 -10.87 -4.00 -1.74
C ASN A 164 -9.57 -3.60 -1.04
N ILE A 165 -8.42 -3.70 -1.72
CA ILE A 165 -7.15 -3.29 -1.12
C ILE A 165 -7.12 -1.76 -0.89
N GLU A 166 -7.62 -0.95 -1.84
CA GLU A 166 -7.76 0.52 -1.68
C GLU A 166 -8.39 0.92 -0.33
N GLY A 167 -9.43 0.18 0.08
CA GLY A 167 -10.11 0.41 1.35
C GLY A 167 -9.24 0.16 2.57
N ALA A 168 -8.36 -0.85 2.53
CA ALA A 168 -7.40 -1.13 3.61
C ALA A 168 -6.33 -0.03 3.70
N GLU A 169 -5.72 0.32 2.56
CA GLU A 169 -4.72 1.40 2.46
C GLU A 169 -5.29 2.75 2.98
N THR A 170 -6.56 3.02 2.66
CA THR A 170 -7.26 4.22 3.14
C THR A 170 -7.45 4.20 4.66
N GLN A 171 -7.76 3.04 5.26
CA GLN A 171 -7.90 2.93 6.71
C GLN A 171 -6.55 3.15 7.41
N HIS A 172 -5.46 2.54 6.92
CA HIS A 172 -4.11 2.75 7.46
C HIS A 172 -3.73 4.24 7.42
N PHE A 173 -3.95 4.88 6.26
CA PHE A 173 -3.73 6.32 6.09
C PHE A 173 -4.49 7.13 7.14
N VAL A 174 -5.79 6.90 7.31
CA VAL A 174 -6.63 7.70 8.23
C VAL A 174 -6.15 7.55 9.68
N ILE A 175 -5.77 6.34 10.10
CA ILE A 175 -5.26 6.11 11.46
C ILE A 175 -3.94 6.86 11.67
N LEU A 176 -2.98 6.72 10.76
CA LEU A 176 -1.72 7.44 10.84
C LEU A 176 -1.90 8.95 10.79
N TYR A 177 -2.77 9.44 9.90
CA TYR A 177 -3.06 10.85 9.74
C TYR A 177 -3.63 11.46 11.01
N THR A 178 -4.61 10.79 11.63
CA THR A 178 -5.25 11.27 12.86
C THR A 178 -4.30 11.26 14.07
N LEU A 179 -3.42 10.25 14.17
CA LEU A 179 -2.34 10.21 15.16
C LEU A 179 -1.32 11.34 14.94
N LEU A 180 -0.86 11.56 13.70
CA LEU A 180 0.10 12.63 13.37
C LEU A 180 -0.47 14.03 13.58
N LYS A 181 -1.78 14.19 13.40
CA LYS A 181 -2.53 15.42 13.67
C LYS A 181 -2.92 15.58 15.14
N GLN A 182 -2.64 14.59 15.98
CA GLN A 182 -3.00 14.58 17.40
C GLN A 182 -4.50 14.75 17.65
N VAL A 183 -5.33 14.37 16.67
CA VAL A 183 -6.80 14.29 16.83
C VAL A 183 -7.15 13.10 17.73
N VAL A 184 -6.33 12.06 17.67
CA VAL A 184 -6.31 10.92 18.60
C VAL A 184 -4.92 10.79 19.20
N ALA A 185 -4.85 10.46 20.49
CA ALA A 185 -3.61 10.16 21.18
C ALA A 185 -3.42 8.64 21.26
N PRO A 186 -2.21 8.12 21.01
CA PRO A 186 -1.94 6.70 21.18
C PRO A 186 -2.07 6.32 22.66
N ASN A 187 -3.04 5.46 22.98
CA ASN A 187 -3.10 4.74 24.25
C ASN A 187 -2.44 3.36 24.03
N PRO A 188 -1.22 3.12 24.54
CA PRO A 188 -0.49 1.88 24.27
C PRO A 188 -1.27 0.61 24.65
N ALA A 189 -2.03 0.63 25.75
CA ALA A 189 -2.81 -0.52 26.18
C ALA A 189 -3.95 -0.83 25.20
N SER A 190 -4.70 0.20 24.79
CA SER A 190 -5.81 0.06 23.82
C SER A 190 -5.32 -0.29 22.42
N LEU A 191 -4.19 0.28 21.98
CA LEU A 191 -3.64 -0.01 20.65
C LEU A 191 -3.22 -1.48 20.49
N ILE A 192 -2.67 -2.07 21.55
CA ILE A 192 -2.28 -3.49 21.55
C ILE A 192 -3.51 -4.38 21.58
N SER A 193 -4.52 -4.08 22.42
CA SER A 193 -5.73 -4.89 22.52
C SER A 193 -6.62 -4.81 21.28
N MET A 194 -6.61 -3.67 20.58
CA MET A 194 -7.46 -3.41 19.41
C MET A 194 -6.74 -3.64 18.09
N ILE A 195 -5.60 -4.33 18.07
CA ILE A 195 -4.77 -4.48 16.86
C ILE A 195 -5.54 -5.09 15.67
N ASN A 196 -6.49 -5.99 15.94
CA ASN A 196 -7.34 -6.62 14.93
C ASN A 196 -8.61 -5.79 14.60
N GLU A 197 -8.85 -4.71 15.35
CA GLU A 197 -10.01 -3.82 15.21
C GLU A 197 -9.59 -2.44 14.61
N ILE A 198 -8.30 -2.12 14.67
CA ILE A 198 -7.70 -0.92 14.10
C ILE A 198 -7.38 -1.23 12.62
N ALA A 199 -8.31 -0.89 11.74
CA ALA A 199 -8.32 -1.27 10.32
C ALA A 199 -8.44 -2.79 10.09
N PRO A 200 -9.58 -3.39 10.47
CA PRO A 200 -9.75 -4.83 10.46
C PRO A 200 -9.70 -5.37 9.02
N LYS A 201 -10.51 -4.77 8.13
CA LYS A 201 -10.65 -5.06 6.69
C LYS A 201 -11.33 -3.91 5.97
N ALA A 202 -11.18 -3.84 4.65
CA ALA A 202 -11.85 -2.85 3.82
C ALA A 202 -13.38 -2.96 3.82
N PHE A 203 -14.05 -1.83 3.53
CA PHE A 203 -15.50 -1.69 3.46
C PHE A 203 -16.13 -2.24 2.16
N VAL A 204 -15.32 -2.73 1.22
CA VAL A 204 -15.82 -3.14 -0.10
C VAL A 204 -16.56 -4.47 0.01
N VAL A 205 -17.86 -4.43 -0.24
CA VAL A 205 -18.74 -5.60 -0.21
C VAL A 205 -18.49 -6.46 -1.45
N ASN A 206 -18.27 -7.76 -1.27
CA ASN A 206 -18.31 -8.74 -2.37
C ASN A 206 -19.66 -8.63 -3.12
N VAL A 207 -19.62 -8.52 -4.45
CA VAL A 207 -20.81 -8.81 -5.28
C VAL A 207 -20.83 -10.32 -5.53
N GLY A 208 -21.44 -11.09 -4.62
CA GLY A 208 -21.49 -12.56 -4.66
C GLY A 208 -21.05 -13.22 -3.35
N THR A 209 -21.52 -14.46 -3.12
CA THR A 209 -21.61 -15.14 -1.81
C THR A 209 -20.39 -15.06 -0.88
N ALA A 210 -20.62 -14.41 0.27
CA ALA A 210 -20.02 -14.54 1.61
C ALA A 210 -18.59 -15.12 1.69
N THR A 211 -17.59 -14.38 2.17
CA THR A 211 -17.39 -14.00 3.59
C THR A 211 -16.11 -13.17 3.70
N ASN A 212 -15.96 -12.41 4.80
CA ASN A 212 -14.80 -11.60 5.21
C ASN A 212 -14.78 -10.10 4.82
N GLY A 213 -15.95 -9.46 4.71
CA GLY A 213 -16.06 -7.99 4.73
C GLY A 213 -16.46 -7.48 6.12
N LEU A 214 -16.42 -6.15 6.32
CA LEU A 214 -16.85 -5.50 7.57
C LEU A 214 -18.27 -5.85 8.04
N SER A 215 -19.09 -6.44 7.17
CA SER A 215 -20.39 -7.03 7.52
C SER A 215 -20.32 -8.11 8.61
N SER A 216 -19.14 -8.67 8.90
CA SER A 216 -18.93 -9.59 10.03
C SER A 216 -18.61 -8.89 11.36
N ILE A 217 -18.40 -7.57 11.36
CA ILE A 217 -18.14 -6.80 12.58
C ILE A 217 -19.47 -6.24 13.08
N ALA A 218 -19.78 -6.48 14.35
CA ALA A 218 -21.00 -5.98 14.95
C ALA A 218 -20.97 -4.45 15.03
N ASP A 219 -22.10 -3.82 14.71
CA ASP A 219 -22.29 -2.39 14.95
C ASP A 219 -22.18 -2.08 16.44
N PHE A 220 -21.71 -0.87 16.77
CA PHE A 220 -21.73 -0.40 18.15
C PHE A 220 -23.16 -0.30 18.67
N THR A 221 -23.36 -0.70 19.92
CA THR A 221 -24.63 -0.51 20.62
C THR A 221 -24.67 0.85 21.29
N TYR A 222 -25.82 1.53 21.26
CA TYR A 222 -26.00 2.78 21.99
C TYR A 222 -26.04 2.50 23.50
N THR A 223 -25.33 3.30 24.29
CA THR A 223 -25.51 3.35 25.75
C THR A 223 -26.34 4.58 26.11
N ALA A 224 -27.36 4.40 26.95
CA ALA A 224 -28.22 5.47 27.45
C ALA A 224 -27.55 6.28 28.56
#